data_AF-A0A0C9ZHE4-F1
#
_entry.id   AF-A0A0C9ZHE4-F1
#
_cell.length_a   1.000
_cell.length_b   1.000
_cell.length_c   1.000
_cell.angle_alpha   90.00
_cell.angle_beta   90.00
_cell.angle_gamma   90.00
#
_symmetry.space_group_name_H-M   'P 1'
#
loop_
_entity.id
_entity.type
_entity.pdbx_description
1 polymer ?
#
loop_
_entity_poly.entity_id
_entity_poly.type
_entity_poly.pdbx_seq_one_letter_code
_entity_poly.pdbx_strand_id
1 'polypeptide(L)'
;DVRTCWDSVYFMINRLWILDQALDCYFQLPANRELQDYKMNDMDWQVLQDVEVVLEIPHAAQQSMSGESTPKLGGAVPAFETFMEEWKRLSNAVPHCA
;
A
#
# COMPACT_ATOMS: atom_id res chain seq x y z
N ASP A 1 18.65 6.80 6.88
CA ASP A 1 17.23 6.50 7.04
C ASP A 1 16.46 7.38 6.06
N VAL A 2 16.09 6.84 4.89
CA VAL A 2 15.24 7.60 3.96
C VAL A 2 13.80 7.38 4.42
N ARG A 3 13.22 8.45 4.94
CA ARG A 3 12.02 8.53 5.79
C ARG A 3 10.68 8.07 5.19
N THR A 4 10.65 7.58 3.95
CA THR A 4 9.41 7.28 3.21
C THR A 4 9.66 6.11 2.26
N CYS A 5 9.62 4.88 2.77
CA CYS A 5 9.88 3.70 1.95
C CYS A 5 8.56 3.05 1.49
N TRP A 6 7.73 2.50 2.39
CA TRP A 6 6.55 1.72 1.99
C TRP A 6 5.27 2.09 2.75
N ASP A 7 5.37 2.41 4.03
CA ASP A 7 4.22 2.80 4.86
C ASP A 7 3.51 4.06 4.36
N SER A 8 4.25 5.08 3.92
CA SER A 8 3.63 6.31 3.43
C SER A 8 2.78 6.05 2.19
N VAL A 9 3.26 5.20 1.28
CA VAL A 9 2.53 4.83 0.06
C VAL A 9 1.31 3.99 0.43
N TYR A 10 1.47 2.99 1.31
CA TYR A 10 0.36 2.18 1.82
C TYR A 10 -0.77 3.03 2.43
N PHE A 11 -0.41 3.98 3.31
CA PHE A 11 -1.38 4.88 3.92
C PHE A 11 -2.00 5.87 2.93
N MET A 12 -1.25 6.33 1.93
CA MET A 12 -1.79 7.18 0.87
C MET A 12 -2.83 6.44 0.04
N ILE A 13 -2.59 5.18 -0.32
CA ILE A 13 -3.54 4.33 -1.06
C ILE A 13 -4.79 4.07 -0.22
N ASN A 14 -4.62 3.67 1.05
CA ASN A 14 -5.75 3.52 1.98
C ASN A 14 -6.59 4.81 2.10
N ARG A 15 -5.91 5.96 2.18
CA ARG A 15 -6.60 7.25 2.25
C ARG A 15 -7.32 7.58 0.94
N LEU A 16 -6.73 7.22 -0.20
CA LEU A 16 -7.34 7.39 -1.51
C LEU A 16 -8.66 6.61 -1.61
N TRP A 17 -8.69 5.34 -1.17
CA TRP A 17 -9.92 4.54 -1.11
C TRP A 17 -11.03 5.19 -0.29
N ILE A 18 -10.69 5.76 0.88
CA ILE A 18 -11.66 6.48 1.73
C ILE A 18 -12.22 7.72 1.02
N LEU A 19 -11.42 8.37 0.18
CA LEU A 19 -11.76 9.62 -0.49
C LEU A 19 -12.36 9.43 -1.88
N ASP A 20 -12.46 8.20 -2.39
CA ASP A 20 -12.88 7.91 -3.76
C ASP A 20 -14.21 8.62 -4.13
N GLN A 21 -15.24 8.46 -3.31
CA GLN A 21 -16.53 9.12 -3.54
C GLN A 21 -16.45 10.66 -3.54
N ALA A 22 -15.57 11.23 -2.70
CA ALA A 22 -15.36 12.67 -2.63
C ALA A 22 -14.59 13.19 -3.86
N LEU A 23 -13.63 12.40 -4.35
CA LEU A 23 -12.88 12.68 -5.58
C LEU A 23 -13.80 12.64 -6.79
N ASP A 24 -14.71 11.67 -6.86
CA ASP A 24 -15.72 11.60 -7.91
C ASP A 24 -16.57 12.88 -8.00
N CYS A 25 -17.05 13.36 -6.85
CA CYS A 25 -17.76 14.64 -6.78
C CYS A 25 -16.86 15.81 -7.18
N TYR A 26 -15.59 15.80 -6.76
CA TYR A 26 -14.62 16.85 -7.05
C TYR A 26 -14.29 16.95 -8.54
N PHE A 27 -14.15 15.82 -9.24
CA PHE A 27 -13.93 15.77 -10.69
C PHE A 27 -15.14 16.25 -11.48
N GLN A 28 -16.36 16.09 -10.96
CA GLN A 28 -17.60 16.55 -11.62
C GLN A 28 -17.78 18.08 -11.56
N LEU A 29 -17.01 18.80 -10.73
CA LEU A 29 -17.12 20.25 -10.62
C LEU A 29 -16.65 20.95 -11.91
N PRO A 30 -17.41 21.94 -12.43
CA PRO A 30 -17.02 22.67 -13.65
C PRO A 30 -15.68 23.40 -13.55
N ALA A 31 -15.27 23.78 -12.33
CA ALA A 31 -13.99 24.43 -12.07
C ALA A 31 -12.79 23.49 -12.25
N ASN A 32 -13.00 22.17 -12.19
CA ASN A 32 -11.95 21.16 -12.16
C ASN A 32 -11.93 20.31 -13.42
N ARG A 33 -12.48 20.81 -14.54
CA ARG A 33 -12.58 20.04 -15.80
C ARG A 33 -11.22 19.55 -16.29
N GLU A 34 -10.17 20.35 -16.11
CA GLU A 34 -8.78 20.00 -16.43
C GLU A 34 -8.24 18.81 -15.63
N LEU A 35 -8.85 18.50 -14.48
CA LEU A 35 -8.46 17.37 -13.65
C LEU A 35 -9.16 16.06 -14.07
N GLN A 36 -10.21 16.12 -14.89
CA GLN A 36 -10.90 14.90 -15.33
C GLN A 36 -10.01 13.95 -16.12
N ASP A 37 -9.05 14.49 -16.87
CA ASP A 37 -8.08 13.69 -17.64
C ASP A 37 -7.14 12.89 -16.73
N TYR A 38 -7.05 13.23 -15.44
CA TYR A 38 -6.26 12.52 -14.43
C TYR A 38 -7.11 11.55 -13.60
N LYS A 39 -8.40 11.41 -13.90
CA LYS A 39 -9.25 10.43 -13.22
C LYS A 39 -8.75 9.03 -13.56
N MET A 40 -8.45 8.27 -12.51
CA MET A 40 -8.02 6.89 -12.63
C MET A 40 -9.11 6.04 -13.29
N ASN A 41 -8.69 5.24 -14.28
CA ASN A 41 -9.54 4.24 -14.90
C ASN A 41 -9.53 2.93 -14.09
N ASP A 42 -10.38 1.98 -14.47
CA ASP A 42 -10.51 0.70 -13.74
C ASP A 42 -9.18 -0.08 -13.62
N MET A 43 -8.30 0.02 -14.62
CA MET A 43 -6.99 -0.62 -14.58
C MET A 43 -6.06 0.06 -13.58
N ASP A 44 -6.08 1.39 -13.50
CA ASP A 44 -5.27 2.14 -12.53
C ASP A 44 -5.69 1.77 -11.10
N TRP A 45 -6.99 1.64 -10.86
CA TRP A 45 -7.53 1.18 -9.57
C TRP A 45 -7.15 -0.25 -9.24
N GLN A 46 -7.16 -1.15 -10.23
CA GLN A 46 -6.71 -2.52 -10.04
C GLN A 46 -5.22 -2.58 -9.67
N VAL A 47 -4.37 -1.82 -10.36
CA VAL A 47 -2.94 -1.74 -10.03
C VAL A 47 -2.71 -1.19 -8.63
N LEU A 48 -3.49 -0.18 -8.21
CA LEU A 48 -3.41 0.34 -6.83
C LEU A 48 -3.79 -0.70 -5.79
N GLN A 49 -4.81 -1.51 -6.06
CA GLN A 49 -5.21 -2.62 -5.19
C GLN A 49 -4.08 -3.67 -5.09
N ASP A 50 -3.46 -4.02 -6.22
CA ASP A 50 -2.34 -4.97 -6.24
C ASP A 50 -1.16 -4.45 -5.42
N VAL A 51 -0.83 -3.17 -5.58
CA VAL A 51 0.24 -2.51 -4.79
C VAL A 51 -0.12 -2.48 -3.30
N GLU A 52 -1.38 -2.20 -2.95
CA GLU A 52 -1.84 -2.23 -1.55
C GLU A 52 -1.62 -3.60 -0.92
N VAL A 53 -2.01 -4.69 -1.60
CA VAL A 53 -1.85 -6.07 -1.12
C VAL A 53 -0.36 -6.40 -0.93
N VAL A 54 0.50 -5.98 -1.85
CA VAL A 54 1.95 -6.18 -1.73
C VAL A 54 2.53 -5.41 -0.54
N LEU A 55 2.03 -4.19 -0.28
CA LEU A 55 2.52 -3.31 0.79
C LEU A 55 1.94 -3.64 2.17
N GLU A 56 0.80 -4.34 2.26
CA GLU A 56 0.21 -4.77 3.53
C GLU A 56 1.16 -5.69 4.33
N ILE A 57 1.86 -6.59 3.63
CA ILE A 57 2.79 -7.55 4.21
C ILE A 57 3.98 -6.88 4.93
N PRO A 58 4.78 -6.01 4.29
CA PRO A 58 5.86 -5.30 4.97
C PRO A 58 5.32 -4.30 5.99
N HIS A 59 4.15 -3.70 5.77
CA HIS A 59 3.51 -2.81 6.74
C HIS A 59 3.25 -3.55 8.07
N ALA A 60 2.64 -4.74 8.02
CA ALA A 60 2.39 -5.57 9.18
C ALA A 60 3.68 -5.98 9.91
N ALA A 61 4.71 -6.38 9.16
CA ALA A 61 6.02 -6.70 9.73
C ALA A 61 6.64 -5.48 10.42
N GLN A 62 6.60 -4.31 9.79
CA GLN A 62 7.14 -3.09 10.38
C GLN A 62 6.37 -2.65 11.63
N GLN A 63 5.03 -2.74 11.64
CA GLN A 63 4.20 -2.48 12.81
C GLN A 63 4.57 -3.39 13.98
N SER A 64 4.76 -4.69 13.72
CA SER A 64 5.15 -5.65 14.75
C SER A 64 6.49 -5.30 15.41
N MET A 65 7.48 -4.86 14.61
CA MET A 65 8.80 -4.46 15.11
C MET A 65 8.80 -3.08 15.79
N SER A 66 7.91 -2.18 15.37
CA SER A 66 7.82 -0.81 15.90
C SER A 66 7.00 -0.73 17.20
N GLY A 67 6.18 -1.74 17.49
CA GLY A 67 5.35 -1.81 18.70
C GLY A 67 6.11 -2.22 19.97
N GLU A 68 7.34 -2.73 19.86
CA GLU A 68 8.14 -3.13 21.02
C GLU A 68 8.98 -1.97 21.58
N SER A 69 8.79 -1.64 22.86
CA SER A 69 9.62 -0.63 23.57
C SER A 69 11.08 -1.07 23.79
N THR A 70 11.42 -2.32 23.48
CA THR A 70 12.80 -2.83 23.53
C THR A 70 13.17 -3.40 22.18
N PRO A 71 14.13 -2.80 21.44
CA PRO A 71 14.60 -3.35 20.18
C PRO A 71 15.42 -4.61 20.48
N LYS A 72 14.77 -5.78 20.47
CA LYS A 72 15.52 -7.03 20.40
C LYS A 72 15.89 -7.22 18.94
N LEU A 73 17.11 -6.82 18.58
CA LEU A 73 17.71 -7.09 17.27
C LEU A 73 17.53 -8.56 16.83
N GLY A 74 17.42 -9.49 17.79
CA GLY A 74 17.13 -10.91 17.55
C GLY A 74 15.75 -11.22 16.94
N GLY A 75 14.77 -10.32 17.03
CA GLY A 75 13.45 -10.48 16.40
C GLY A 75 13.37 -9.96 14.96
N ALA A 76 14.35 -9.15 14.53
CA ALA A 76 14.35 -8.58 13.18
C ALA A 76 14.52 -9.66 12.12
N VAL A 77 15.51 -10.55 12.25
CA VAL A 77 15.76 -11.61 11.26
C VAL A 77 14.55 -12.53 11.08
N PRO A 78 13.92 -13.06 12.15
CA PRO A 78 12.69 -13.84 12.02
C PRO A 78 11.53 -13.05 11.36
N ALA A 79 11.39 -11.76 11.67
CA ALA A 79 10.37 -10.92 11.05
C ALA A 79 10.62 -10.76 9.54
N PHE A 80 11.87 -10.52 9.12
CA PHE A 80 12.27 -10.46 7.71
C PHE A 80 12.04 -11.79 6.99
N GLU A 81 12.41 -12.92 7.59
CA GLU A 81 12.17 -14.25 7.03
C GLU A 81 10.68 -14.52 6.82
N THR A 82 9.86 -14.20 7.83
CA THR A 82 8.42 -14.42 7.80
C THR A 82 7.76 -13.65 6.67
N PHE A 83 8.00 -12.34 6.56
CA PHE A 83 7.33 -11.56 5.52
C PHE A 83 7.85 -11.88 4.11
N MET A 84 9.14 -12.26 3.96
CA MET A 84 9.66 -12.73 2.67
C MET A 84 8.99 -14.04 2.22
N GLU A 85 8.66 -14.92 3.16
CA GLU A 85 7.89 -16.14 2.88
C GLU A 85 6.45 -15.82 2.47
N GLU A 86 5.81 -14.86 3.13
CA GLU A 86 4.48 -14.37 2.75
C GLU A 86 4.46 -13.75 1.35
N TRP A 87 5.47 -12.97 0.96
CA TRP A 87 5.57 -12.46 -0.41
C TRP A 87 5.74 -13.57 -1.45
N LYS A 88 6.55 -14.59 -1.16
CA LYS A 88 6.66 -15.76 -2.05
C LYS A 88 5.33 -16.49 -2.18
N ARG A 89 4.59 -16.63 -1.07
CA ARG A 89 3.24 -17.23 -1.07
C ARG A 89 2.26 -16.39 -1.89
N LEU A 90 2.30 -15.07 -1.74
CA LEU A 90 1.47 -14.13 -2.49
C LEU A 90 1.76 -14.23 -4.00
N SER A 91 3.03 -14.20 -4.40
CA SER A 91 3.47 -14.34 -5.80
C SER A 91 2.95 -15.63 -6.43
N ASN A 92 2.96 -16.74 -5.70
CA ASN A 92 2.41 -18.02 -6.17
C ASN A 92 0.88 -18.05 -6.25
N ALA A 93 0.18 -17.31 -5.37
CA ALA A 93 -1.27 -17.30 -5.30
C ALA A 93 -1.91 -16.30 -6.28
N VAL A 94 -1.19 -15.22 -6.61
CA VAL A 94 -1.70 -14.10 -7.39
C VAL A 94 -0.69 -13.75 -8.49
N PRO A 95 -0.63 -14.54 -9.58
CA PRO A 95 0.41 -14.38 -10.60
C PRO A 95 0.31 -13.09 -11.43
N HIS A 96 -0.78 -12.32 -11.30
CA HIS A 96 -0.87 -10.98 -11.90
C HIS A 96 -0.24 -9.89 -11.03
N CYS A 97 0.03 -10.16 -9.75
CA CYS A 97 0.76 -9.27 -8.84
C CYS A 97 2.23 -9.65 -8.67
N ALA A 98 2.70 -10.71 -9.36
CA ALA A 98 4.05 -11.27 -9.24
C ALA A 98 5.07 -10.59 -10.16
#